data_AF-V9KZK4-F1
#
_entry.id   AF-V9KZK4-F1
#
_cell.length_a   1.000
_cell.length_b   1.000
_cell.length_c   1.000
_cell.angle_alpha   90.00
_cell.angle_beta   90.00
_cell.angle_gamma   90.00
#
_symmetry.space_group_name_H-M   'P 1'
#
loop_
_entity.id
_entity.type
_entity.pdbx_description
1 polymer ?
#
loop_
_entity_poly.entity_id
_entity_poly.type
_entity_poly.pdbx_seq_one_letter_code
_entity_poly.pdbx_strand_id
1 'polypeptide(L)'
;MADLSLAAKDKYLQRLGSKVCAAQRQEPHQRKLVSRKMGTEESHQLKKKKRKKQPLKEQRGFQAVRVDLSKPAQVGIKENQNFRVSKTELGSFSAVNLLRQRLHDKIEESRGQVNQRGLSSEELKKLRLRRKQERERKKRKRKELRIKKEQETLPQEECVASDTQKGETTKECRKVEEQIIFNKIEVSSQVVNNKILKKKEKKGKIKGGVTPLTGKNYKQLLSRLEARKSKIEELKSKDEDKAKEIETKMKWTNALYRAEGVKIKDNEEMLKIALKRKEKLKAQRQKNWEKRTEQVVEKMQHRQNKRQRNLKKKKLAKIERKKDKARKKGRVLPEDIKKAQL
;
A
#
# COMPACT_ATOMS: atom_id res chain seq x y z
N MET A 1 32.65 10.75 -51.10
CA MET A 1 31.45 10.64 -50.25
C MET A 1 30.26 10.59 -51.19
N ALA A 2 29.68 9.40 -51.43
CA ALA A 2 28.62 9.24 -52.41
C ALA A 2 27.33 9.90 -51.90
N ASP A 3 26.85 10.93 -52.61
CA ASP A 3 25.59 11.59 -52.30
C ASP A 3 24.43 10.62 -52.51
N LEU A 4 23.88 10.13 -51.40
CA LEU A 4 22.66 9.34 -51.39
C LEU A 4 21.53 10.15 -52.03
N SER A 5 20.98 9.62 -53.13
CA SER A 5 19.90 10.25 -53.87
C SER A 5 18.72 10.61 -52.96
N LEU A 6 18.00 11.69 -53.28
CA LEU A 6 16.87 12.17 -52.49
C LEU A 6 15.83 11.06 -52.24
N ALA A 7 15.61 10.19 -53.24
CA ALA A 7 14.75 9.02 -53.14
C ALA A 7 15.24 7.97 -52.13
N ALA A 8 16.56 7.80 -51.97
CA ALA A 8 17.12 6.90 -50.96
C ALA A 8 16.93 7.46 -49.54
N LYS A 9 17.08 8.78 -49.38
CA LYS A 9 16.82 9.49 -48.10
C LYS A 9 15.34 9.42 -47.71
N ASP A 10 14.43 9.60 -48.67
CA ASP A 10 13.00 9.52 -48.43
C ASP A 10 12.54 8.09 -48.08
N LYS A 11 13.04 7.07 -48.81
CA LYS A 11 12.81 5.66 -48.43
C LYS A 11 13.32 5.33 -47.03
N TYR A 12 14.45 5.90 -46.63
CA TYR A 12 15.00 5.71 -45.28
C TYR A 12 14.10 6.35 -44.20
N LEU A 13 13.62 7.57 -44.44
CA LEU A 13 12.70 8.27 -43.52
C LEU A 13 11.33 7.58 -43.44
N GLN A 14 10.79 7.08 -44.55
CA GLN A 14 9.56 6.28 -44.54
C GLN A 14 9.72 4.96 -43.78
N ARG A 15 10.88 4.30 -43.88
CA ARG A 15 11.22 3.10 -43.07
C ARG A 15 11.34 3.42 -41.58
N LEU A 16 11.92 4.56 -41.22
CA LEU A 16 11.97 5.01 -39.83
C LEU A 16 10.58 5.33 -39.29
N GLY A 17 9.78 6.08 -40.04
CA GLY A 17 8.41 6.45 -39.68
C GLY A 17 7.51 5.23 -39.49
N SER A 18 7.57 4.26 -40.40
CA SER A 18 6.81 3.00 -40.28
C SER A 18 7.21 2.18 -39.05
N LYS A 19 8.50 2.16 -38.66
CA LYS A 19 8.98 1.42 -37.49
C LYS A 19 8.58 2.05 -36.16
N VAL A 20 8.57 3.40 -36.09
CA VAL A 20 8.14 4.14 -34.90
C VAL A 20 6.62 4.12 -34.75
N CYS A 21 5.87 4.32 -35.84
CA CYS A 21 4.41 4.26 -35.82
C CYS A 21 3.86 2.84 -35.59
N ALA A 22 4.54 1.80 -36.11
CA ALA A 22 4.19 0.40 -35.81
C ALA A 22 4.44 0.03 -34.35
N ALA A 23 5.52 0.54 -33.72
CA ALA A 23 5.79 0.34 -32.31
C ALA A 23 4.75 1.03 -31.39
N GLN A 24 4.12 2.11 -31.86
CA GLN A 24 3.11 2.85 -31.10
C GLN A 24 1.68 2.33 -31.31
N ARG A 25 1.43 1.57 -32.39
CA ARG A 25 0.14 0.90 -32.68
C ARG A 25 0.08 -0.58 -32.33
N GLN A 26 1.17 -1.17 -31.81
CA GLN A 26 1.06 -2.49 -31.18
C GLN A 26 0.32 -2.35 -29.84
N GLU A 27 -1.00 -2.49 -29.91
CA GLU A 27 -1.82 -2.92 -28.77
C GLU A 27 -1.12 -4.08 -28.04
N PRO A 28 -1.05 -4.08 -26.70
CA PRO A 28 -0.45 -5.18 -25.96
C PRO A 28 -1.20 -6.46 -26.32
N HIS A 29 -0.53 -7.35 -27.04
CA HIS A 29 -1.09 -8.62 -27.49
C HIS A 29 -1.72 -9.33 -26.29
N GLN A 30 -3.06 -9.36 -26.23
CA GLN A 30 -3.74 -10.18 -25.25
C GLN A 30 -3.36 -11.62 -25.55
N ARG A 31 -2.61 -12.23 -24.64
CA ARG A 31 -2.32 -13.66 -24.68
C ARG A 31 -3.67 -14.38 -24.60
N LYS A 32 -4.08 -15.02 -25.68
CA LYS A 32 -5.18 -16.01 -25.63
C LYS A 32 -4.70 -17.13 -24.71
N LEU A 33 -5.42 -17.32 -23.61
CA LEU A 33 -5.19 -18.40 -22.67
C LEU A 33 -5.65 -19.70 -23.34
N VAL A 34 -4.76 -20.35 -24.09
CA VAL A 34 -5.01 -21.67 -24.64
C VAL A 34 -4.97 -22.67 -23.47
N SER A 35 -6.11 -23.30 -23.20
CA SER A 35 -6.21 -24.46 -22.33
C SER A 35 -5.39 -25.60 -22.93
N ARG A 36 -4.23 -25.87 -22.34
CA ARG A 36 -3.43 -27.04 -22.70
C ARG A 36 -4.21 -28.29 -22.25
N LYS A 37 -4.61 -29.10 -23.24
CA LYS A 37 -5.24 -30.40 -23.04
C LYS A 37 -4.33 -31.32 -22.22
N MET A 38 -4.99 -32.17 -21.44
CA MET A 38 -4.43 -33.22 -20.60
C MET A 38 -3.61 -34.22 -21.43
N GLY A 39 -2.43 -34.58 -20.92
CA GLY A 39 -1.63 -35.70 -21.36
C GLY A 39 -0.77 -36.18 -20.19
N THR A 40 -1.05 -37.41 -19.75
CA THR A 40 -0.19 -38.39 -19.06
C THR A 40 1.27 -38.31 -19.54
N GLU A 41 2.36 -38.44 -18.76
CA GLU A 41 2.68 -39.39 -17.68
C GLU A 41 3.74 -38.83 -16.67
N GLU A 42 3.78 -39.51 -15.53
CA GLU A 42 4.86 -39.76 -14.56
C GLU A 42 6.08 -38.83 -14.45
N SER A 43 6.25 -38.19 -13.28
CA SER A 43 7.52 -38.26 -12.55
C SER A 43 7.47 -37.64 -11.14
N HIS A 44 7.89 -38.47 -10.20
CA HIS A 44 8.72 -38.20 -9.02
C HIS A 44 8.41 -36.99 -8.12
N GLN A 45 8.03 -37.37 -6.90
CA GLN A 45 8.01 -36.57 -5.68
C GLN A 45 9.34 -35.87 -5.42
N LEU A 46 9.33 -34.65 -4.89
CA LEU A 46 10.20 -34.25 -3.78
C LEU A 46 9.62 -33.03 -3.03
N LYS A 47 9.33 -33.25 -1.74
CA LYS A 47 8.82 -32.26 -0.79
C LYS A 47 9.98 -31.44 -0.21
N LYS A 48 9.88 -30.11 -0.17
CA LYS A 48 10.55 -29.30 0.88
C LYS A 48 9.63 -28.18 1.40
N LYS A 49 9.24 -28.34 2.68
CA LYS A 49 8.52 -27.37 3.50
C LYS A 49 9.47 -26.22 3.89
N LYS A 50 9.03 -24.96 3.75
CA LYS A 50 9.53 -23.85 4.57
C LYS A 50 8.37 -23.25 5.36
N ARG A 51 8.42 -23.43 6.69
CA ARG A 51 7.55 -22.78 7.67
C ARG A 51 8.04 -21.34 7.85
N LYS A 52 7.13 -20.38 7.82
CA LYS A 52 7.36 -18.99 8.25
C LYS A 52 6.52 -18.77 9.51
N LYS A 53 7.18 -18.63 10.67
CA LYS A 53 6.54 -18.23 11.93
C LYS A 53 6.38 -16.70 11.94
N GLN A 54 5.23 -16.21 12.39
CA GLN A 54 5.00 -14.82 12.79
C GLN A 54 5.05 -14.75 14.33
N PRO A 55 5.50 -13.65 14.95
CA PRO A 55 5.48 -13.52 16.40
C PRO A 55 4.12 -12.99 16.86
N LEU A 56 3.55 -13.66 17.86
CA LEU A 56 2.44 -13.18 18.67
C LEU A 56 3.04 -12.52 19.92
N LYS A 57 2.58 -11.30 20.22
CA LYS A 57 2.84 -10.60 21.48
C LYS A 57 1.91 -11.17 22.54
N GLU A 58 2.45 -11.51 23.71
CA GLU A 58 1.69 -11.53 24.96
C GLU A 58 2.66 -11.35 26.14
N GLN A 59 2.09 -10.90 27.25
CA GLN A 59 2.68 -10.01 28.23
C GLN A 59 3.57 -10.73 29.25
N ARG A 60 4.56 -9.99 29.77
CA ARG A 60 5.45 -10.40 30.86
C ARG A 60 4.70 -10.35 32.20
N GLY A 61 4.92 -11.39 33.00
CA GLY A 61 4.85 -11.37 34.46
C GLY A 61 5.75 -12.46 35.00
N PHE A 62 6.45 -12.16 36.10
CA PHE A 62 7.24 -13.05 36.96
C PHE A 62 8.77 -13.08 36.80
N GLN A 63 9.37 -13.18 37.98
CA GLN A 63 10.58 -12.53 38.47
C GLN A 63 11.84 -13.35 38.23
N ALA A 64 12.99 -12.66 38.14
CA ALA A 64 14.30 -13.28 38.06
C ALA A 64 14.84 -13.56 39.47
N VAL A 65 15.08 -14.84 39.78
CA VAL A 65 15.94 -15.25 40.89
C VAL A 65 17.31 -15.60 40.31
N ARG A 66 18.34 -14.93 40.81
CA ARG A 66 19.75 -15.25 40.54
C ARG A 66 20.18 -16.38 41.47
N VAL A 67 20.97 -17.31 40.95
CA VAL A 67 21.79 -18.21 41.78
C VAL A 67 23.19 -18.24 41.15
N ASP A 68 24.14 -17.66 41.89
CA ASP A 68 25.58 -17.75 41.67
C ASP A 68 26.11 -18.98 42.43
N LEU A 69 26.94 -19.82 41.81
CA LEU A 69 27.90 -20.67 42.53
C LEU A 69 29.20 -20.83 41.71
N SER A 70 30.20 -20.08 42.19
CA SER A 70 31.60 -20.44 42.50
C SER A 70 32.39 -21.49 41.69
N LYS A 71 33.63 -21.07 41.35
CA LYS A 71 34.79 -21.81 40.83
C LYS A 71 35.49 -22.66 41.92
N PRO A 72 36.44 -23.55 41.53
CA PRO A 72 37.88 -23.28 41.80
C PRO A 72 38.81 -23.60 40.59
N ALA A 73 39.77 -22.73 40.22
CA ALA A 73 41.21 -22.68 40.57
C ALA A 73 42.07 -23.80 39.91
N GLN A 74 42.78 -23.52 38.79
CA GLN A 74 44.18 -23.06 38.61
C GLN A 74 45.30 -24.08 38.90
N VAL A 75 46.06 -24.46 37.85
CA VAL A 75 47.50 -24.80 37.89
C VAL A 75 48.16 -24.28 36.59
N GLY A 76 49.28 -23.54 36.70
CA GLY A 76 50.04 -22.89 35.62
C GLY A 76 50.80 -23.86 34.70
N ILE A 77 51.55 -23.41 33.68
CA ILE A 77 52.77 -22.59 33.78
C ILE A 77 53.26 -22.22 32.35
N LYS A 78 53.79 -20.99 32.23
CA LYS A 78 54.81 -20.41 31.29
C LYS A 78 54.44 -19.93 29.88
N GLU A 79 54.66 -18.63 29.74
CA GLU A 79 54.89 -17.83 28.53
C GLU A 79 56.18 -18.24 27.80
N ASN A 80 56.21 -18.07 26.48
CA ASN A 80 57.38 -17.47 25.82
C ASN A 80 57.07 -16.92 24.41
N GLN A 81 57.30 -15.61 24.33
CA GLN A 81 57.96 -14.84 23.26
C GLN A 81 57.36 -14.74 21.84
N ASN A 82 57.24 -13.46 21.47
CA ASN A 82 57.00 -12.92 20.15
C ASN A 82 58.06 -13.36 19.14
N PHE A 83 57.62 -13.83 17.97
CA PHE A 83 58.40 -13.72 16.73
C PHE A 83 57.56 -12.99 15.69
N ARG A 84 57.89 -11.71 15.50
CA ARG A 84 57.36 -10.86 14.44
C ARG A 84 58.42 -10.82 13.35
N VAL A 85 58.21 -11.55 12.25
CA VAL A 85 58.95 -11.34 11.02
C VAL A 85 58.00 -10.81 9.96
N SER A 86 58.29 -9.59 9.54
CA SER A 86 57.71 -8.93 8.39
C SER A 86 58.46 -9.32 7.12
N LYS A 87 57.69 -9.38 6.02
CA LYS A 87 58.10 -9.14 4.62
C LYS A 87 58.63 -10.37 3.85
N THR A 88 57.80 -10.95 2.98
CA THR A 88 57.87 -10.73 1.51
C THR A 88 56.74 -11.47 0.79
N GLU A 89 56.30 -10.85 -0.28
CA GLU A 89 55.29 -11.28 -1.24
C GLU A 89 55.77 -12.51 -2.00
N LEU A 90 55.10 -13.66 -1.83
CA LEU A 90 55.10 -14.75 -2.79
C LEU A 90 53.70 -15.40 -2.77
N GLY A 91 53.11 -15.53 -3.95
CA GLY A 91 51.73 -15.93 -4.14
C GLY A 91 51.44 -17.41 -3.89
N SER A 92 50.20 -17.64 -3.46
CA SER A 92 49.35 -18.80 -3.73
C SER A 92 49.54 -20.11 -2.92
N PHE A 93 48.41 -20.79 -2.70
CA PHE A 93 48.20 -22.10 -2.08
C PHE A 93 48.21 -22.22 -0.54
N SER A 94 47.48 -21.35 0.17
CA SER A 94 46.81 -21.80 1.40
C SER A 94 45.56 -22.61 1.01
N ALA A 95 45.42 -23.84 1.52
CA ALA A 95 44.24 -24.69 1.30
C ALA A 95 42.92 -23.97 1.62
N VAL A 96 42.95 -23.02 2.56
CA VAL A 96 41.81 -22.17 2.93
C VAL A 96 41.45 -21.21 1.81
N ASN A 97 42.43 -20.64 1.11
CA ASN A 97 42.19 -19.75 -0.02
C ASN A 97 41.64 -20.52 -1.23
N LEU A 98 42.14 -21.73 -1.46
CA LEU A 98 41.59 -22.62 -2.50
C LEU A 98 40.14 -23.02 -2.20
N LEU A 99 39.81 -23.27 -0.93
CA LEU A 99 38.44 -23.57 -0.50
C LEU A 99 37.53 -22.35 -0.63
N ARG A 100 38.03 -21.16 -0.30
CA ARG A 100 37.29 -19.89 -0.51
C ARG A 100 37.04 -19.66 -1.99
N GLN A 101 38.02 -19.90 -2.86
CA GLN A 101 37.87 -19.82 -4.31
C GLN A 101 36.84 -20.82 -4.83
N ARG A 102 36.99 -22.12 -4.50
CA ARG A 102 35.99 -23.15 -4.86
C ARG A 102 34.58 -22.83 -4.35
N LEU A 103 34.46 -22.26 -3.15
CA LEU A 103 33.18 -21.81 -2.62
C LEU A 103 32.61 -20.63 -3.40
N HIS A 104 33.45 -19.63 -3.75
CA HIS A 104 33.06 -18.50 -4.58
C HIS A 104 32.59 -18.98 -5.97
N ASP A 105 33.34 -19.87 -6.61
CA ASP A 105 33.01 -20.46 -7.90
C ASP A 105 31.67 -21.23 -7.83
N LYS A 106 31.47 -22.07 -6.80
CA LYS A 106 30.21 -22.80 -6.57
C LYS A 106 29.01 -21.87 -6.32
N ILE A 107 29.25 -20.76 -5.62
CA ILE A 107 28.23 -19.74 -5.36
C ILE A 107 27.90 -19.00 -6.67
N GLU A 108 28.85 -18.76 -7.56
CA GLU A 108 28.61 -18.10 -8.85
C GLU A 108 27.90 -19.01 -9.85
N GLU A 109 28.31 -20.28 -9.96
CA GLU A 109 27.61 -21.31 -10.74
C GLU A 109 26.14 -21.45 -10.32
N SER A 110 25.90 -21.55 -9.00
CA SER A 110 24.53 -21.68 -8.47
C SER A 110 23.71 -20.39 -8.60
N ARG A 111 24.36 -19.21 -8.64
CA ARG A 111 23.68 -17.95 -8.97
C ARG A 111 23.27 -17.91 -10.44
N GLY A 112 24.07 -18.44 -11.36
CA GLY A 112 23.72 -18.59 -12.78
C GLY A 112 22.46 -19.43 -12.99
N GLN A 113 22.34 -20.55 -12.27
CA GLN A 113 21.17 -21.44 -12.36
C GLN A 113 19.87 -20.84 -11.81
N VAL A 114 19.94 -19.93 -10.83
CA VAL A 114 18.77 -19.21 -10.29
C VAL A 114 18.48 -17.90 -11.04
N ASN A 115 19.44 -17.40 -11.82
CA ASN A 115 19.33 -16.17 -12.61
C ASN A 115 19.00 -16.44 -14.08
N GLN A 116 17.87 -17.09 -14.38
CA GLN A 116 17.29 -17.11 -15.74
C GLN A 116 16.79 -15.72 -16.23
N ARG A 117 17.25 -14.62 -15.61
CA ARG A 117 16.81 -13.24 -15.88
C ARG A 117 17.93 -12.30 -16.35
N GLY A 118 19.10 -12.83 -16.73
CA GLY A 118 20.05 -12.15 -17.62
C GLY A 118 20.64 -10.81 -17.16
N LEU A 119 20.71 -10.52 -15.86
CA LEU A 119 21.36 -9.30 -15.36
C LEU A 119 22.84 -9.56 -15.07
N SER A 120 23.72 -8.72 -15.60
CA SER A 120 25.17 -8.82 -15.39
C SER A 120 25.53 -8.75 -13.90
N SER A 121 26.60 -9.43 -13.48
CA SER A 121 27.10 -9.42 -12.09
C SER A 121 27.28 -7.99 -11.55
N GLU A 122 27.70 -7.08 -12.43
CA GLU A 122 27.84 -5.65 -12.13
C GLU A 122 26.51 -4.94 -11.89
N GLU A 123 25.47 -5.26 -12.65
CA GLU A 123 24.13 -4.69 -12.49
C GLU A 123 23.50 -5.14 -11.17
N LEU A 124 23.74 -6.38 -10.76
CA LEU A 124 23.33 -6.88 -9.45
C LEU A 124 24.05 -6.16 -8.30
N LYS A 125 25.35 -5.89 -8.45
CA LYS A 125 26.13 -5.07 -7.50
C LYS A 125 25.54 -3.66 -7.41
N LYS A 126 25.26 -3.01 -8.54
CA LYS A 126 24.60 -1.69 -8.61
C LYS A 126 23.21 -1.70 -7.95
N LEU A 127 22.40 -2.73 -8.18
CA LEU A 127 21.07 -2.85 -7.56
C LEU A 127 21.15 -3.07 -6.04
N ARG A 128 22.15 -3.83 -5.56
CA ARG A 128 22.40 -4.01 -4.12
C ARG A 128 22.84 -2.71 -3.47
N LEU A 129 23.73 -1.95 -4.10
CA LEU A 129 24.15 -0.62 -3.65
C LEU A 129 22.95 0.33 -3.57
N ARG A 130 22.11 0.37 -4.61
CA ARG A 130 20.86 1.15 -4.63
C ARG A 130 19.93 0.76 -3.48
N ARG A 131 19.73 -0.54 -3.23
CA ARG A 131 18.92 -1.02 -2.08
C ARG A 131 19.53 -0.63 -0.74
N LYS A 132 20.85 -0.62 -0.60
CA LYS A 132 21.55 -0.17 0.62
C LYS A 132 21.32 1.32 0.83
N GLN A 133 21.51 2.14 -0.19
CA GLN A 133 21.25 3.59 -0.15
C GLN A 133 19.78 3.90 0.15
N GLU A 134 18.83 3.16 -0.41
CA GLU A 134 17.40 3.34 -0.13
C GLU A 134 17.05 2.99 1.33
N ARG A 135 17.64 1.92 1.89
CA ARG A 135 17.49 1.59 3.31
C ARG A 135 18.05 2.68 4.21
N GLU A 136 19.22 3.23 3.88
CA GLU A 136 19.81 4.34 4.62
C GLU A 136 18.95 5.60 4.55
N ARG A 137 18.42 5.96 3.37
CA ARG A 137 17.45 7.05 3.23
C ARG A 137 16.20 6.84 4.08
N LYS A 138 15.65 5.61 4.11
CA LYS A 138 14.48 5.28 4.96
C LYS A 138 14.81 5.35 6.45
N LYS A 139 16.02 4.96 6.87
CA LYS A 139 16.48 5.11 8.25
C LYS A 139 16.60 6.58 8.63
N ARG A 140 17.21 7.42 7.78
CA ARG A 140 17.33 8.88 8.00
C ARG A 140 15.96 9.53 8.16
N LYS A 141 15.04 9.28 7.23
CA LYS A 141 13.65 9.76 7.33
C LYS A 141 12.92 9.30 8.60
N ARG A 142 13.14 8.06 9.05
CA ARG A 142 12.56 7.57 10.31
C ARG A 142 13.16 8.23 11.54
N LYS A 143 14.46 8.57 11.52
CA LYS A 143 15.11 9.33 12.59
C LYS A 143 14.62 10.78 12.61
N GLU A 144 14.56 11.44 11.46
CA GLU A 144 13.99 12.80 11.31
C GLU A 144 12.55 12.86 11.80
N LEU A 145 11.71 11.89 11.46
CA LEU A 145 10.33 11.83 11.96
C LEU A 145 10.23 11.52 13.45
N ARG A 146 11.24 10.88 14.06
CA ARG A 146 11.30 10.69 15.52
C ARG A 146 11.72 11.98 16.21
N ILE A 147 12.77 12.63 15.73
CA ILE A 147 13.23 13.93 16.22
C ILE A 147 12.13 14.99 16.08
N LYS A 148 11.44 15.03 14.95
CA LYS A 148 10.32 15.97 14.73
C LYS A 148 9.14 15.70 15.68
N LYS A 149 8.85 14.42 15.96
CA LYS A 149 7.84 14.06 16.96
C LYS A 149 8.29 14.41 18.36
N GLU A 150 9.54 14.15 18.70
CA GLU A 150 10.15 14.48 20.00
C GLU A 150 10.13 16.01 20.21
N GLN A 151 10.46 16.80 19.19
CA GLN A 151 10.35 18.27 19.18
C GLN A 151 8.91 18.78 19.25
N GLU A 152 7.94 18.06 18.66
CA GLU A 152 6.51 18.40 18.73
C GLU A 152 5.88 17.96 20.07
N THR A 153 6.49 17.00 20.77
CA THR A 153 6.09 16.54 22.11
C THR A 153 6.86 17.22 23.26
N LEU A 154 7.90 18.00 22.96
CA LEU A 154 8.47 18.92 23.92
C LEU A 154 7.52 20.12 24.00
N PRO A 155 6.90 20.39 25.17
CA PRO A 155 6.13 21.61 25.37
C PRO A 155 7.02 22.83 25.12
N GLN A 156 6.41 23.92 24.67
CA GLN A 156 6.98 25.26 24.86
C GLN A 156 7.22 25.45 26.36
N GLU A 157 8.42 25.11 26.83
CA GLU A 157 9.03 25.74 27.99
C GLU A 157 10.06 26.72 27.47
N GLU A 158 9.89 27.95 27.92
CA GLU A 158 10.57 29.16 27.49
C GLU A 158 12.08 29.10 27.72
N CYS A 159 12.82 29.82 26.87
CA CYS A 159 14.03 30.52 27.26
C CYS A 159 14.31 31.62 26.22
N VAL A 160 13.66 32.77 26.44
CA VAL A 160 14.19 34.07 26.05
C VAL A 160 15.32 34.40 27.02
N ALA A 161 16.46 34.76 26.45
CA ALA A 161 17.54 35.58 26.98
C ALA A 161 18.07 35.31 28.40
N SER A 162 19.29 34.78 28.45
CA SER A 162 20.25 35.13 29.50
C SER A 162 21.22 36.17 28.94
N ASP A 163 21.17 37.40 29.46
CA ASP A 163 22.38 38.11 29.86
C ASP A 163 22.05 39.22 30.87
N THR A 164 22.96 39.36 31.82
CA THR A 164 22.73 39.84 33.19
C THR A 164 23.16 41.30 33.39
N GLN A 165 22.52 41.96 34.36
CA GLN A 165 22.94 43.12 35.22
C GLN A 165 22.45 44.51 34.76
N LYS A 166 21.87 45.40 35.58
CA LYS A 166 21.77 45.61 37.06
C LYS A 166 20.60 46.60 37.33
N GLY A 167 19.99 46.58 38.53
CA GLY A 167 19.20 47.70 39.07
C GLY A 167 17.97 47.31 39.91
N GLU A 168 18.05 47.50 41.23
CA GLU A 168 17.06 47.25 42.30
C GLU A 168 15.75 48.06 42.12
N THR A 169 14.56 47.69 42.61
CA THR A 169 14.15 47.61 44.03
C THR A 169 12.86 46.78 44.26
N THR A 170 12.91 45.87 45.24
CA THR A 170 11.88 45.39 46.19
C THR A 170 10.38 45.37 45.83
N LYS A 171 9.75 44.19 45.93
CA LYS A 171 8.55 43.91 46.75
C LYS A 171 8.21 42.39 46.77
N GLU A 172 7.75 41.95 47.94
CA GLU A 172 7.73 40.57 48.43
C GLU A 172 6.72 39.63 47.76
N CYS A 173 7.09 38.35 47.72
CA CYS A 173 6.22 37.23 47.39
C CYS A 173 5.17 36.97 48.48
N ARG A 174 3.89 36.80 48.11
CA ARG A 174 3.00 35.83 48.76
C ARG A 174 2.18 35.08 47.73
N LYS A 175 2.31 33.75 47.77
CA LYS A 175 1.57 32.74 47.03
C LYS A 175 0.07 32.92 47.28
N VAL A 176 -0.73 32.87 46.22
CA VAL A 176 -2.18 32.67 46.31
C VAL A 176 -2.53 31.46 45.46
N GLU A 177 -2.97 30.41 46.14
CA GLU A 177 -3.52 29.20 45.55
C GLU A 177 -4.87 29.54 44.92
N GLU A 178 -5.01 29.31 43.61
CA GLU A 178 -6.26 29.57 42.89
C GLU A 178 -7.28 28.46 43.19
N GLN A 179 -8.08 28.67 44.22
CA GLN A 179 -9.34 27.96 44.42
C GLN A 179 -10.34 28.39 43.33
N ILE A 180 -10.67 27.47 42.42
CA ILE A 180 -11.72 27.65 41.42
C ILE A 180 -13.08 27.59 42.11
N ILE A 181 -13.74 28.74 42.25
CA ILE A 181 -15.10 28.86 42.78
C ILE A 181 -16.10 28.71 41.62
N PHE A 182 -16.98 27.72 41.72
CA PHE A 182 -18.12 27.52 40.83
C PHE A 182 -19.17 28.61 41.06
N ASN A 183 -19.15 29.70 40.28
CA ASN A 183 -20.31 30.58 40.21
C ASN A 183 -20.63 30.98 38.77
N LYS A 184 -21.86 30.66 38.37
CA LYS A 184 -22.54 30.85 37.08
C LYS A 184 -21.66 31.21 35.86
N ILE A 185 -21.46 30.20 35.00
CA ILE A 185 -21.07 30.41 33.61
C ILE A 185 -22.28 30.94 32.84
N GLU A 186 -22.34 32.25 32.63
CA GLU A 186 -23.30 32.85 31.72
C GLU A 186 -22.82 32.61 30.28
N VAL A 187 -23.35 31.56 29.64
CA VAL A 187 -23.05 31.23 28.24
C VAL A 187 -23.70 32.30 27.36
N SER A 188 -22.90 33.32 27.02
CA SER A 188 -23.32 34.47 26.24
C SER A 188 -23.90 34.02 24.88
N SER A 189 -25.07 34.57 24.54
CA SER A 189 -25.78 34.45 23.24
C SER A 189 -24.90 34.72 21.99
N GLN A 190 -23.68 35.23 22.19
CA GLN A 190 -22.65 35.45 21.17
C GLN A 190 -22.31 34.20 20.33
N VAL A 191 -22.39 32.99 20.89
CA VAL A 191 -22.11 31.75 20.12
C VAL A 191 -23.18 31.50 19.04
N VAL A 192 -24.44 31.90 19.28
CA VAL A 192 -25.53 31.80 18.30
C VAL A 192 -25.37 32.87 17.21
N ASN A 193 -24.99 34.09 17.61
CA ASN A 193 -24.69 35.19 16.69
C ASN A 193 -23.55 34.83 15.72
N ASN A 194 -22.51 34.13 16.18
CA ASN A 194 -21.41 33.68 15.33
C ASN A 194 -21.86 32.83 14.13
N LYS A 195 -22.90 32.00 14.25
CA LYS A 195 -23.40 31.19 13.11
C LYS A 195 -24.18 32.03 12.11
N ILE A 196 -24.98 32.99 12.59
CA ILE A 196 -25.80 33.87 11.75
C ILE A 196 -24.91 34.89 11.02
N LEU A 197 -23.95 35.48 11.73
CA LEU A 197 -22.95 36.40 11.17
C LEU A 197 -22.10 35.70 10.09
N LYS A 198 -21.58 34.48 10.37
CA LYS A 198 -20.87 33.68 9.35
C LYS A 198 -21.73 33.35 8.13
N LYS A 199 -23.04 33.17 8.29
CA LYS A 199 -23.97 32.98 7.15
C LYS A 199 -24.13 34.28 6.35
N LYS A 200 -24.24 35.43 7.01
CA LYS A 200 -24.32 36.76 6.36
C LYS A 200 -23.04 37.09 5.62
N GLU A 201 -21.87 36.86 6.21
CA GLU A 201 -20.56 37.02 5.55
C GLU A 201 -20.43 36.12 4.32
N LYS A 202 -20.85 34.85 4.43
CA LYS A 202 -20.86 33.93 3.28
C LYS A 202 -21.80 34.39 2.18
N LYS A 203 -22.93 35.01 2.51
CA LYS A 203 -23.85 35.61 1.53
C LYS A 203 -23.24 36.86 0.88
N GLY A 204 -22.54 37.70 1.67
CA GLY A 204 -21.83 38.87 1.15
C GLY A 204 -20.69 38.52 0.19
N LYS A 205 -20.06 37.35 0.34
CA LYS A 205 -19.03 36.83 -0.58
C LYS A 205 -19.61 36.31 -1.92
N ILE A 206 -20.92 36.20 -2.06
CA ILE A 206 -21.56 35.72 -3.29
C ILE A 206 -21.75 36.90 -4.23
N LYS A 207 -20.92 36.96 -5.27
CA LYS A 207 -21.01 37.94 -6.36
C LYS A 207 -22.35 37.79 -7.09
N GLY A 208 -23.09 38.90 -7.18
CA GLY A 208 -24.35 39.00 -7.91
C GLY A 208 -25.47 38.07 -7.44
N GLY A 209 -25.44 37.60 -6.19
CA GLY A 209 -26.48 36.70 -5.64
C GLY A 209 -26.52 35.29 -6.26
N VAL A 210 -25.66 35.00 -7.23
CA VAL A 210 -25.57 33.69 -7.88
C VAL A 210 -24.48 32.87 -7.22
N THR A 211 -24.88 31.76 -6.58
CA THR A 211 -23.92 30.81 -6.00
C THR A 211 -23.12 30.12 -7.11
N PRO A 212 -21.79 30.01 -7.05
CA PRO A 212 -21.05 29.32 -8.09
C PRO A 212 -21.37 27.81 -8.08
N LEU A 213 -21.55 27.21 -9.25
CA LEU A 213 -21.83 25.79 -9.42
C LEU A 213 -20.53 24.98 -9.26
N THR A 214 -20.09 24.86 -8.00
CA THR A 214 -18.79 24.29 -7.63
C THR A 214 -18.92 22.97 -6.86
N GLY A 215 -17.84 22.18 -6.88
CA GLY A 215 -17.71 20.96 -6.08
C GLY A 215 -17.82 19.65 -6.88
N LYS A 216 -17.96 18.55 -6.15
CA LYS A 216 -17.94 17.18 -6.70
C LYS A 216 -19.30 16.48 -6.55
N ASN A 217 -20.32 17.14 -6.01
CA ASN A 217 -21.64 16.54 -5.80
C ASN A 217 -22.50 16.68 -7.05
N TYR A 218 -22.25 15.83 -8.05
CA TYR A 218 -22.87 15.96 -9.37
C TYR A 218 -24.41 15.89 -9.33
N LYS A 219 -25.00 15.13 -8.40
CA LYS A 219 -26.46 15.08 -8.20
C LYS A 219 -27.03 16.43 -7.76
N GLN A 220 -26.41 17.05 -6.76
CA GLN A 220 -26.81 18.37 -6.27
C GLN A 220 -26.55 19.45 -7.31
N LEU A 221 -25.47 19.33 -8.09
CA LEU A 221 -25.18 20.27 -9.17
C LEU A 221 -26.22 20.18 -10.29
N LEU A 222 -26.62 18.98 -10.70
CA LEU A 222 -27.70 18.78 -11.67
C LEU A 222 -29.01 19.38 -11.17
N SER A 223 -29.45 19.06 -9.96
CA SER A 223 -30.68 19.62 -9.39
C SER A 223 -30.65 21.16 -9.28
N ARG A 224 -29.51 21.76 -8.93
CA ARG A 224 -29.36 23.22 -8.92
C ARG A 224 -29.40 23.84 -10.32
N LEU A 225 -28.91 23.11 -11.32
CA LEU A 225 -28.88 23.55 -12.71
C LEU A 225 -30.29 23.48 -13.30
N GLU A 226 -30.98 22.37 -13.08
CA GLU A 226 -32.40 22.17 -13.42
C GLU A 226 -33.25 23.28 -12.79
N ALA A 227 -33.11 23.55 -11.49
CA ALA A 227 -33.84 24.63 -10.82
C ALA A 227 -33.56 26.03 -11.41
N ARG A 228 -32.33 26.29 -11.89
CA ARG A 228 -32.01 27.56 -12.58
C ARG A 228 -32.69 27.65 -13.93
N LYS A 229 -32.68 26.55 -14.70
CA LYS A 229 -33.34 26.49 -16.01
C LYS A 229 -34.84 26.67 -15.86
N SER A 230 -35.48 25.94 -14.96
CA SER A 230 -36.91 26.08 -14.68
C SER A 230 -37.27 27.50 -14.28
N LYS A 231 -36.48 28.16 -13.41
CA LYS A 231 -36.71 29.56 -13.04
C LYS A 231 -36.60 30.52 -14.24
N ILE A 232 -35.66 30.28 -15.14
CA ILE A 232 -35.51 31.09 -16.35
C ILE A 232 -36.66 30.82 -17.32
N GLU A 233 -37.07 29.57 -17.48
CA GLU A 233 -38.20 29.16 -18.33
C GLU A 233 -39.52 29.75 -17.82
N GLU A 234 -39.81 29.67 -16.52
CA GLU A 234 -40.97 30.31 -15.88
C GLU A 234 -40.98 31.82 -16.09
N LEU A 235 -39.81 32.47 -16.08
CA LEU A 235 -39.70 33.90 -16.35
C LEU A 235 -39.83 34.20 -17.84
N LYS A 236 -39.33 33.36 -18.75
CA LYS A 236 -39.55 33.52 -20.19
C LYS A 236 -41.03 33.48 -20.55
N SER A 237 -41.80 32.60 -19.91
CA SER A 237 -43.24 32.52 -20.12
C SER A 237 -44.02 33.73 -19.59
N LYS A 238 -43.46 34.49 -18.64
CA LYS A 238 -44.09 35.69 -18.07
C LYS A 238 -43.57 36.96 -18.73
N ASP A 239 -42.26 37.15 -18.71
CA ASP A 239 -41.52 38.34 -19.14
C ASP A 239 -40.16 37.93 -19.78
N GLU A 240 -40.07 37.96 -21.11
CA GLU A 240 -38.85 37.57 -21.82
C GLU A 240 -37.64 38.45 -21.49
N ASP A 241 -37.84 39.75 -21.31
CA ASP A 241 -36.74 40.70 -21.12
C ASP A 241 -36.11 40.55 -19.74
N LYS A 242 -36.92 40.34 -18.70
CA LYS A 242 -36.42 40.01 -17.35
C LYS A 242 -35.66 38.68 -17.36
N ALA A 243 -36.10 37.71 -18.15
CA ALA A 243 -35.37 36.45 -18.32
C ALA A 243 -34.01 36.66 -18.99
N LYS A 244 -33.94 37.44 -20.07
CA LYS A 244 -32.68 37.81 -20.74
C LYS A 244 -31.73 38.53 -19.78
N GLU A 245 -32.22 39.48 -18.98
CA GLU A 245 -31.41 40.14 -17.96
C GLU A 245 -30.84 39.18 -16.91
N ILE A 246 -31.63 38.21 -16.46
CA ILE A 246 -31.16 37.23 -15.47
C ILE A 246 -30.12 36.32 -16.10
N GLU A 247 -30.31 35.90 -17.35
CA GLU A 247 -29.32 35.14 -18.10
C GLU A 247 -28.01 35.91 -18.27
N THR A 248 -28.06 37.20 -18.64
CA THR A 248 -26.85 38.03 -18.77
C THR A 248 -26.16 38.22 -17.42
N LYS A 249 -26.92 38.52 -16.35
CA LYS A 249 -26.40 38.59 -14.97
C LYS A 249 -25.71 37.28 -14.57
N MET A 250 -26.29 36.11 -14.90
CA MET A 250 -25.67 34.80 -14.65
C MET A 250 -24.39 34.59 -15.48
N LYS A 251 -24.39 34.96 -16.77
CA LYS A 251 -23.22 34.85 -17.65
C LYS A 251 -22.05 35.70 -17.14
N TRP A 252 -22.32 36.96 -16.75
CA TRP A 252 -21.30 37.87 -16.23
C TRP A 252 -20.77 37.46 -14.85
N THR A 253 -21.66 37.07 -13.92
CA THR A 253 -21.22 36.55 -12.61
C THR A 253 -20.37 35.28 -12.76
N ASN A 254 -20.74 34.39 -13.67
CA ASN A 254 -19.93 33.22 -14.00
C ASN A 254 -18.56 33.61 -14.58
N ALA A 255 -18.48 34.61 -15.45
CA ALA A 255 -17.21 35.12 -15.97
C ALA A 255 -16.32 35.68 -14.84
N LEU A 256 -16.90 36.44 -13.90
CA LEU A 256 -16.20 36.97 -12.73
C LEU A 256 -15.65 35.85 -11.82
N TYR A 257 -16.43 34.81 -11.59
CA TYR A 257 -15.97 33.66 -10.79
C TYR A 257 -14.89 32.84 -11.53
N ARG A 258 -14.97 32.71 -12.85
CA ARG A 258 -13.91 32.06 -13.64
C ARG A 258 -12.62 32.87 -13.59
N ALA A 259 -12.70 34.20 -13.66
CA ALA A 259 -11.56 35.10 -13.50
C ALA A 259 -10.94 35.02 -12.09
N GLU A 260 -11.76 34.86 -11.04
CA GLU A 260 -11.30 34.59 -9.67
C GLU A 260 -10.63 33.19 -9.52
N GLY A 261 -10.75 32.32 -10.53
CA GLY A 261 -10.18 30.97 -10.53
C GLY A 261 -11.13 29.89 -9.99
N VAL A 262 -12.41 30.21 -9.75
CA VAL A 262 -13.41 29.23 -9.32
C VAL A 262 -13.80 28.35 -10.52
N LYS A 263 -13.64 27.03 -10.37
CA LYS A 263 -14.01 26.04 -11.40
C LYS A 263 -15.52 25.77 -11.41
N ILE A 264 -16.23 26.50 -12.26
CA ILE A 264 -17.68 26.38 -12.43
C ILE A 264 -18.02 25.20 -13.36
N LYS A 265 -19.01 24.39 -12.99
CA LYS A 265 -19.44 23.18 -13.72
C LYS A 265 -20.90 23.28 -14.16
N ASP A 266 -21.18 24.10 -15.15
CA ASP A 266 -22.54 24.40 -15.62
C ASP A 266 -23.02 23.50 -16.78
N ASN A 267 -22.22 22.51 -17.20
CA ASN A 267 -22.58 21.64 -18.33
C ASN A 267 -23.31 20.39 -17.84
N GLU A 268 -24.60 20.26 -18.14
CA GLU A 268 -25.43 19.12 -17.73
C GLU A 268 -24.90 17.78 -18.22
N GLU A 269 -24.53 17.68 -19.50
CA GLU A 269 -24.04 16.44 -20.09
C GLU A 269 -22.78 15.95 -19.39
N MET A 270 -21.84 16.86 -19.13
CA MET A 270 -20.60 16.55 -18.42
C MET A 270 -20.85 16.16 -16.96
N LEU A 271 -21.83 16.78 -16.30
CA LEU A 271 -22.26 16.39 -14.95
C LEU A 271 -22.88 14.99 -14.95
N LYS A 272 -23.75 14.66 -15.92
CA LYS A 272 -24.34 13.33 -16.11
C LYS A 272 -23.26 12.28 -16.39
N ILE A 273 -22.29 12.57 -17.26
CA ILE A 273 -21.14 11.68 -17.53
C ILE A 273 -20.30 11.48 -16.28
N ALA A 274 -20.01 12.54 -15.53
CA ALA A 274 -19.22 12.46 -14.30
C ALA A 274 -19.94 11.65 -13.20
N LEU A 275 -21.27 11.76 -13.13
CA LEU A 275 -22.13 10.94 -12.27
C LEU A 275 -22.05 9.47 -12.67
N LYS A 276 -22.25 9.14 -13.94
CA LYS A 276 -22.12 7.77 -14.47
C LYS A 276 -20.73 7.18 -14.19
N ARG A 277 -19.65 7.96 -14.37
CA ARG A 277 -18.27 7.53 -14.03
C ARG A 277 -18.12 7.21 -12.54
N LYS A 278 -18.69 8.03 -11.66
CA LYS A 278 -18.68 7.75 -10.21
C LYS A 278 -19.43 6.48 -9.85
N GLU A 279 -20.58 6.24 -10.48
CA GLU A 279 -21.38 5.04 -10.25
C GLU A 279 -20.65 3.79 -10.75
N LYS A 280 -20.02 3.86 -11.94
CA LYS A 280 -19.16 2.77 -12.44
C LYS A 280 -18.02 2.43 -11.46
N LEU A 281 -17.33 3.44 -10.91
CA LEU A 281 -16.28 3.22 -9.92
C LEU A 281 -16.80 2.59 -8.62
N LYS A 282 -17.99 3.01 -8.16
CA LYS A 282 -18.64 2.40 -7.00
C LYS A 282 -19.03 0.95 -7.27
N ALA A 283 -19.62 0.66 -8.41
CA ALA A 283 -19.99 -0.70 -8.82
C ALA A 283 -18.76 -1.60 -8.94
N GLN A 284 -17.65 -1.11 -9.51
CA GLN A 284 -16.40 -1.86 -9.57
C GLN A 284 -15.84 -2.13 -8.16
N ARG A 285 -15.90 -1.14 -7.27
CA ARG A 285 -15.50 -1.34 -5.86
C ARG A 285 -16.38 -2.41 -5.20
N GLN A 286 -17.69 -2.32 -5.36
CA GLN A 286 -18.65 -3.29 -4.82
C GLN A 286 -18.33 -4.71 -5.30
N LYS A 287 -18.22 -4.92 -6.62
CA LYS A 287 -17.84 -6.22 -7.21
C LYS A 287 -16.52 -6.75 -6.66
N ASN A 288 -15.53 -5.89 -6.48
CA ASN A 288 -14.24 -6.29 -5.93
C ASN A 288 -14.31 -6.67 -4.45
N TRP A 289 -15.24 -6.11 -3.70
CA TRP A 289 -15.50 -6.49 -2.30
C TRP A 289 -16.27 -7.80 -2.22
N GLU A 290 -17.31 -7.97 -3.04
CA GLU A 290 -18.08 -9.22 -3.16
C GLU A 290 -17.17 -10.39 -3.53
N LYS A 291 -16.31 -10.23 -4.54
CA LYS A 291 -15.32 -11.26 -4.90
C LYS A 291 -14.38 -11.62 -3.75
N ARG A 292 -14.03 -10.67 -2.88
CA ARG A 292 -13.18 -10.95 -1.71
C ARG A 292 -13.94 -11.72 -0.66
N THR A 293 -15.20 -11.37 -0.40
CA THR A 293 -16.05 -12.09 0.58
C THR A 293 -16.35 -13.50 0.10
N GLU A 294 -16.72 -13.66 -1.17
CA GLU A 294 -16.92 -14.97 -1.82
C GLU A 294 -15.66 -15.83 -1.71
N GLN A 295 -14.49 -15.29 -2.07
CA GLN A 295 -13.24 -16.04 -1.99
C GLN A 295 -12.90 -16.49 -0.55
N VAL A 296 -13.25 -15.69 0.46
CA VAL A 296 -13.06 -16.08 1.87
C VAL A 296 -13.98 -17.24 2.23
N VAL A 297 -15.25 -17.16 1.86
CA VAL A 297 -16.25 -18.22 2.08
C VAL A 297 -15.86 -19.50 1.34
N GLU A 298 -15.48 -19.43 0.07
CA GLU A 298 -15.00 -20.56 -0.72
C GLU A 298 -13.79 -21.24 -0.07
N LYS A 299 -12.80 -20.47 0.40
CA LYS A 299 -11.63 -21.02 1.10
C LYS A 299 -12.03 -21.70 2.41
N MET A 300 -13.00 -21.16 3.13
CA MET A 300 -13.53 -21.78 4.35
C MET A 300 -14.24 -23.10 4.04
N GLN A 301 -15.15 -23.09 3.07
CA GLN A 301 -15.88 -24.28 2.62
C GLN A 301 -14.91 -25.34 2.07
N HIS A 302 -13.91 -24.97 1.28
CA HIS A 302 -12.90 -25.89 0.76
C HIS A 302 -12.16 -26.61 1.90
N ARG A 303 -11.79 -25.90 2.97
CA ARG A 303 -11.15 -26.49 4.16
C ARG A 303 -12.09 -27.46 4.87
N GLN A 304 -13.36 -27.07 5.05
CA GLN A 304 -14.38 -27.93 5.66
C GLN A 304 -14.62 -29.19 4.82
N ASN A 305 -14.82 -29.05 3.51
CA ASN A 305 -14.99 -30.14 2.55
C ASN A 305 -13.79 -31.08 2.55
N LYS A 306 -12.56 -30.56 2.61
CA LYS A 306 -11.34 -31.37 2.75
C LYS A 306 -11.34 -32.16 4.05
N ARG A 307 -11.73 -31.55 5.18
CA ARG A 307 -11.86 -32.23 6.47
C ARG A 307 -12.91 -33.34 6.40
N GLN A 308 -14.09 -33.06 5.86
CA GLN A 308 -15.17 -34.04 5.69
C GLN A 308 -14.74 -35.21 4.80
N ARG A 309 -14.11 -34.96 3.64
CA ARG A 309 -13.58 -36.01 2.76
C ARG A 309 -12.56 -36.88 3.48
N ASN A 310 -11.63 -36.29 4.24
CA ASN A 310 -10.64 -37.04 5.01
C ASN A 310 -11.28 -37.89 6.11
N LEU A 311 -12.32 -37.38 6.79
CA LEU A 311 -13.07 -38.13 7.79
C LEU A 311 -13.84 -39.30 7.15
N LYS A 312 -14.52 -39.08 6.02
CA LYS A 312 -15.19 -40.13 5.24
C LYS A 312 -14.19 -41.22 4.82
N LYS A 313 -13.04 -40.85 4.26
CA LYS A 313 -11.95 -41.79 3.92
C LYS A 313 -11.48 -42.60 5.13
N LYS A 314 -11.28 -41.97 6.29
CA LYS A 314 -10.92 -42.68 7.53
C LYS A 314 -12.00 -43.65 8.00
N LYS A 315 -13.29 -43.28 7.88
CA LYS A 315 -14.41 -44.17 8.21
C LYS A 315 -14.45 -45.37 7.28
N LEU A 316 -14.36 -45.14 5.96
CA LEU A 316 -14.34 -46.21 4.96
C LEU A 316 -13.14 -47.15 5.16
N ALA A 317 -11.93 -46.61 5.35
CA ALA A 317 -10.74 -47.43 5.61
C ALA A 317 -10.86 -48.26 6.90
N LYS A 318 -11.55 -47.77 7.94
CA LYS A 318 -11.84 -48.57 9.15
C LYS A 318 -12.80 -49.72 8.84
N ILE A 319 -13.82 -49.48 8.03
CA ILE A 319 -14.78 -50.51 7.61
C ILE A 319 -14.07 -51.55 6.74
N GLU A 320 -13.29 -51.11 5.76
CA GLU A 320 -12.50 -51.96 4.86
C GLU A 320 -11.51 -52.83 5.64
N ARG A 321 -10.74 -52.25 6.57
CA ARG A 321 -9.87 -53.04 7.47
C ARG A 321 -10.63 -54.09 8.28
N LYS A 322 -11.87 -53.82 8.69
CA LYS A 322 -12.72 -54.82 9.38
C LYS A 322 -13.14 -55.92 8.41
N LYS A 323 -13.52 -55.57 7.18
CA LYS A 323 -13.85 -56.53 6.11
C LYS A 323 -12.66 -57.41 5.75
N ASP A 324 -11.47 -56.83 5.56
CA ASP A 324 -10.25 -57.57 5.25
C ASP A 324 -9.86 -58.53 6.38
N LYS A 325 -10.01 -58.10 7.64
CA LYS A 325 -9.82 -58.99 8.80
C LYS A 325 -10.81 -60.15 8.83
N ALA A 326 -12.06 -59.93 8.42
CA ALA A 326 -13.06 -60.99 8.32
C ALA A 326 -12.71 -61.98 7.21
N ARG A 327 -12.33 -61.48 6.02
CA ARG A 327 -11.86 -62.30 4.88
C ARG A 327 -10.63 -63.13 5.24
N LYS A 328 -9.62 -62.53 5.91
CA LYS A 328 -8.43 -63.25 6.40
C LYS A 328 -8.75 -64.35 7.41
N LYS A 329 -9.89 -64.26 8.10
CA LYS A 329 -10.40 -65.29 9.01
C LYS A 329 -11.34 -66.30 8.32
N GLY A 330 -11.44 -66.26 6.99
CA GLY A 330 -12.31 -67.15 6.21
C GLY A 330 -13.80 -66.82 6.26
N ARG A 331 -14.21 -65.66 6.83
CA ARG A 331 -15.63 -65.27 6.86
C ARG A 331 -16.03 -64.66 5.52
N VAL A 332 -17.04 -65.25 4.87
CA VAL A 332 -17.63 -64.74 3.63
C VAL A 332 -18.51 -63.54 3.94
N LEU A 333 -18.26 -62.39 3.30
CA LEU A 333 -19.09 -61.19 3.46
C LEU A 333 -20.25 -61.17 2.46
N PRO A 334 -21.38 -60.53 2.78
CA PRO A 334 -22.50 -60.40 1.85
C PRO A 334 -22.14 -59.71 0.52
N GLU A 335 -21.11 -58.86 0.52
CA GLU A 335 -20.58 -58.23 -0.69
C GLU A 335 -19.85 -59.22 -1.60
N ASP A 336 -19.22 -60.24 -1.03
CA ASP A 336 -18.49 -61.26 -1.78
C ASP A 336 -19.48 -62.24 -2.43
N ILE A 337 -20.61 -62.54 -1.76
CA ILE A 337 -21.72 -63.32 -2.32
C ILE A 337 -22.36 -62.59 -3.51
N LYS A 338 -22.64 -61.28 -3.35
CA LYS A 338 -23.17 -60.44 -4.44
C LYS A 338 -22.22 -60.32 -5.63
N LYS A 339 -20.90 -60.37 -5.39
CA LYS A 339 -19.87 -60.38 -6.43
C LYS A 339 -19.69 -61.74 -7.12
N ALA A 340 -20.14 -62.83 -6.49
CA ALA A 340 -20.08 -64.17 -7.05
C ALA A 340 -21.38 -64.57 -7.77
N GLN A 341 -22.47 -63.82 -7.54
CA GLN A 341 -23.76 -63.97 -8.24
C GLN A 341 -23.88 -63.08 -9.49
N LEU A 342 -22.94 -62.16 -9.68
CA LEU A 342 -22.64 -61.45 -10.93
C LEU A 342 -21.43 -62.12 -11.57
#